data_AF-A0A382MSN3-F1
#
_entry.id   AF-A0A382MSN3-F1
#
_cell.length_a   1.000
_cell.length_b   1.000
_cell.length_c   1.000
_cell.angle_alpha   90.00
_cell.angle_beta   90.00
_cell.angle_gamma   90.00
#
_symmetry.space_group_name_H-M   'P 1'
#
loop_
_entity.id
_entity.type
_entity.pdbx_description
1 polymer ?
#
loop_
_entity_poly.entity_id
_entity_poly.type
_entity_poly.pdbx_seq_one_letter_code
_entity_poly.pdbx_strand_id
1 'polypeptide(L)'
;VQYQAGNNAAMATLFAWYGKQYGEVGGQHVDVSIFETQMASINGRLGSLVQYQYNGGLSKRTQPGSRGYPMGHYKCKDGYVQVNGGGVRGWPLTVKMLGLQSLENDPRFAPPDGQLNPESKEEFERTIWEPWLMERTANQVMEECQKYEIFAVAVSTVDQVMNNNPQFDFRGFFVDVDHPQAGRLRYPGAPIYNNNGWWQPLKPAPLLGEHNQAILEARPSTREKDASQGHWINDPERPPSTSTNTGFPPQDGNIKPKLPLEGIRIIDVTLYFAGPYATMFLGDLGAEVIRVEPRHFIPTGGRGSSAFPTKEAEEKAASSQYPNRDPGERPWNRVAGRNDYLRNKYSITSDMSSPEGKEVFRKLAESSDVLVVNLVPG
;
A
#
# COMPACT_ATOMS: atom_id res chain seq x y z
N VAL A 1 -2.68 -1.39 -10.16
CA VAL A 1 -1.66 -1.16 -11.20
C VAL A 1 -0.50 -0.32 -10.68
N GLN A 2 -0.68 0.97 -10.39
CA GLN A 2 0.46 1.83 -9.98
C GLN A 2 1.15 1.39 -8.69
N TYR A 3 0.41 0.93 -7.67
CA TYR A 3 1.00 0.49 -6.40
C TYR A 3 1.94 -0.70 -6.54
N GLN A 4 1.63 -1.65 -7.44
CA GLN A 4 2.53 -2.79 -7.67
C GLN A 4 3.82 -2.34 -8.37
N ALA A 5 3.72 -1.40 -9.32
CA ALA A 5 4.90 -0.80 -9.92
C ALA A 5 5.73 -0.04 -8.88
N GLY A 6 5.09 0.67 -7.93
CA GLY A 6 5.75 1.31 -6.80
C GLY A 6 6.48 0.34 -5.88
N ASN A 7 5.85 -0.80 -5.54
CA ASN A 7 6.51 -1.88 -4.78
C ASN A 7 7.76 -2.38 -5.52
N ASN A 8 7.64 -2.65 -6.81
CA ASN A 8 8.75 -3.13 -7.63
C ASN A 8 9.84 -2.06 -7.76
N ALA A 9 9.49 -0.78 -7.85
CA ALA A 9 10.45 0.31 -7.89
C ALA A 9 11.21 0.45 -6.55
N ALA A 10 10.53 0.39 -5.41
CA ALA A 10 11.19 0.37 -4.10
C ALA A 10 12.13 -0.83 -3.96
N MET A 11 11.67 -2.04 -4.34
CA MET A 11 12.49 -3.25 -4.35
C MET A 11 13.71 -3.12 -5.28
N ALA A 12 13.52 -2.59 -6.49
CA ALA A 12 14.61 -2.41 -7.44
C ALA A 12 15.62 -1.35 -6.96
N THR A 13 15.18 -0.28 -6.31
CA THR A 13 16.06 0.68 -5.64
C THR A 13 16.89 0.01 -4.55
N LEU A 14 16.28 -0.85 -3.72
CA LEU A 14 17.00 -1.59 -2.68
C LEU A 14 18.05 -2.53 -3.29
N PHE A 15 17.72 -3.25 -4.37
CA PHE A 15 18.69 -4.12 -5.05
C PHE A 15 19.81 -3.34 -5.74
N ALA A 16 19.51 -2.21 -6.38
CA ALA A 16 20.53 -1.36 -6.99
C ALA A 16 21.47 -0.77 -5.94
N TRP A 17 20.92 -0.29 -4.81
CA TRP A 17 21.70 0.20 -3.68
C TRP A 17 22.56 -0.90 -3.07
N TYR A 18 21.99 -2.09 -2.82
CA TYR A 18 22.71 -3.22 -2.28
C TYR A 18 23.84 -3.68 -3.21
N GLY A 19 23.58 -3.78 -4.52
CA GLY A 19 24.59 -4.12 -5.52
C GLY A 19 25.72 -3.09 -5.61
N LYS A 20 25.40 -1.79 -5.53
CA LYS A 20 26.42 -0.72 -5.45
C LYS A 20 27.28 -0.85 -4.20
N GLN A 21 26.66 -1.14 -3.05
CA GLN A 21 27.31 -1.13 -1.74
C GLN A 21 28.12 -2.39 -1.46
N TYR A 22 27.64 -3.55 -1.88
CA TYR A 22 28.16 -4.85 -1.49
C TYR A 22 28.59 -5.73 -2.67
N GLY A 23 28.18 -5.40 -3.90
CA GLY A 23 28.37 -6.24 -5.09
C GLY A 23 29.29 -5.66 -6.16
N GLU A 24 29.96 -4.53 -5.89
CA GLU A 24 30.84 -3.84 -6.85
C GLU A 24 30.14 -3.39 -8.17
N VAL A 25 28.80 -3.33 -8.19
CA VAL A 25 27.98 -3.10 -9.41
C VAL A 25 27.92 -1.61 -9.84
N GLY A 26 28.57 -0.70 -9.12
CA GLY A 26 28.58 0.73 -9.46
C GLY A 26 27.19 1.40 -9.40
N GLY A 27 27.11 2.64 -9.87
CA GLY A 27 25.84 3.37 -10.00
C GLY A 27 24.98 2.80 -11.14
N GLN A 28 23.66 2.78 -10.95
CA GLN A 28 22.73 2.13 -11.87
C GLN A 28 21.58 3.07 -12.23
N HIS A 29 21.13 2.99 -13.49
CA HIS A 29 19.84 3.51 -13.93
C HIS A 29 18.86 2.34 -13.96
N VAL A 30 17.81 2.41 -13.14
CA VAL A 30 16.76 1.40 -13.05
C VAL A 30 15.50 1.94 -13.69
N ASP A 31 15.11 1.40 -14.84
CA ASP A 31 13.84 1.70 -15.49
C ASP A 31 12.76 0.68 -15.08
N VAL A 32 11.59 1.17 -14.68
CA VAL A 32 10.50 0.35 -14.15
C VAL A 32 9.21 0.63 -14.91
N SER A 33 8.87 -0.28 -15.82
CA SER A 33 7.64 -0.19 -16.61
C SER A 33 6.41 -0.65 -15.84
N ILE A 34 5.44 0.25 -15.66
CA ILE A 34 4.13 -0.10 -15.09
C ILE A 34 3.49 -1.26 -15.89
N PHE A 35 3.62 -1.25 -17.22
CA PHE A 35 3.00 -2.27 -18.07
C PHE A 35 3.61 -3.65 -17.82
N GLU A 36 4.94 -3.75 -17.77
CA GLU A 36 5.64 -5.00 -17.53
C GLU A 36 5.37 -5.56 -16.13
N THR A 37 5.37 -4.69 -15.09
CA THR A 37 5.03 -5.12 -13.73
C THR A 37 3.62 -5.74 -13.64
N GLN A 38 2.68 -5.24 -14.44
CA GLN A 38 1.32 -5.78 -14.48
C GLN A 38 1.21 -7.10 -15.24
N MET A 39 1.98 -7.28 -16.32
CA MET A 39 1.96 -8.50 -17.11
C MET A 39 2.70 -9.64 -16.41
N ALA A 40 3.83 -9.34 -15.79
CA ALA A 40 4.63 -10.31 -15.04
C ALA A 40 4.09 -10.62 -13.63
N SER A 41 2.93 -10.05 -13.24
CA SER A 41 2.32 -10.33 -11.94
C SER A 41 1.82 -11.78 -11.87
N ILE A 42 2.12 -12.45 -10.75
CA ILE A 42 1.71 -13.85 -10.51
C ILE A 42 0.17 -14.02 -10.39
N ASN A 43 -0.58 -12.92 -10.26
CA ASN A 43 -2.03 -12.92 -10.21
C ASN A 43 -2.64 -13.29 -11.58
N GLY A 44 -2.65 -14.60 -11.87
CA GLY A 44 -3.34 -15.26 -12.99
C GLY A 44 -2.78 -15.00 -14.39
N ARG A 45 -2.24 -13.80 -14.65
CA ARG A 45 -1.81 -13.37 -15.99
C ARG A 45 -0.59 -14.11 -16.49
N LEU A 46 0.44 -14.25 -15.66
CA LEU A 46 1.64 -14.98 -16.06
C LEU A 46 1.30 -16.43 -16.43
N GLY A 47 0.44 -17.07 -15.64
CA GLY A 47 -0.08 -18.42 -15.94
C GLY A 47 -0.82 -18.48 -17.28
N SER A 48 -1.72 -17.53 -17.56
CA SER A 48 -2.43 -17.46 -18.85
C SER A 48 -1.50 -17.19 -20.04
N LEU A 49 -0.47 -16.37 -19.89
CA LEU A 49 0.52 -16.11 -20.95
C LEU A 49 1.30 -17.38 -21.30
N VAL A 50 1.74 -18.13 -20.28
CA VAL A 50 2.42 -19.41 -20.47
C VAL A 50 1.46 -20.47 -21.04
N GLN A 51 0.22 -20.55 -20.53
CA GLN A 51 -0.81 -21.44 -21.06
C GLN A 51 -1.07 -21.19 -22.55
N TYR A 52 -1.14 -19.93 -22.97
CA TYR A 52 -1.29 -19.58 -24.38
C TYR A 52 -0.12 -20.11 -25.23
N GLN A 53 1.12 -20.08 -24.71
CA GLN A 53 2.27 -20.68 -25.41
C GLN A 53 2.13 -22.21 -25.54
N TYR A 54 1.51 -22.88 -24.58
CA TYR A 54 1.36 -24.34 -24.62
C TYR A 54 0.34 -24.82 -25.66
N ASN A 55 -0.76 -24.09 -25.86
CA ASN A 55 -1.88 -24.60 -26.67
C ASN A 55 -2.66 -23.54 -27.48
N GLY A 56 -2.23 -22.28 -27.51
CA GLY A 56 -2.94 -21.19 -28.20
C GLY A 56 -4.28 -20.83 -27.55
N GLY A 57 -4.59 -21.36 -26.37
CA GLY A 57 -5.86 -21.19 -25.69
C GLY A 57 -6.09 -19.75 -25.24
N LEU A 58 -7.16 -19.13 -25.73
CA LEU A 58 -7.56 -17.79 -25.34
C LEU A 58 -8.32 -17.82 -24.01
N SER A 59 -7.75 -17.23 -22.97
CA SER A 59 -8.45 -17.02 -21.70
C SER A 59 -9.59 -16.01 -21.91
N LYS A 60 -10.81 -16.39 -21.52
CA LYS A 60 -12.00 -15.52 -21.58
C LYS A 60 -12.37 -15.05 -20.17
N ARG A 61 -13.03 -13.90 -20.09
CA ARG A 61 -13.66 -13.45 -18.84
C ARG A 61 -14.75 -14.45 -18.47
N THR A 62 -14.64 -15.07 -17.30
CA THR A 62 -15.65 -15.98 -16.78
C THR A 62 -16.58 -15.27 -15.79
N GLN A 63 -17.79 -15.80 -15.65
CA GLN A 63 -18.70 -15.36 -14.60
C GLN A 63 -18.22 -15.85 -13.21
N PRO A 64 -18.54 -15.12 -12.13
CA PRO A 64 -18.35 -15.61 -10.76
C PRO A 64 -19.00 -16.98 -10.54
N GLY A 65 -18.33 -17.88 -9.82
CA GLY A 65 -18.83 -19.24 -9.55
C GLY A 65 -18.56 -20.28 -10.64
N SER A 66 -17.78 -19.94 -11.67
CA SER A 66 -17.35 -20.89 -12.73
C SER A 66 -16.41 -22.02 -12.26
N ARG A 67 -16.14 -22.12 -10.95
CA ARG A 67 -15.23 -23.11 -10.34
C ARG A 67 -15.89 -23.94 -9.23
N GLY A 68 -17.23 -23.96 -9.16
CA GLY A 68 -18.00 -24.62 -8.12
C GLY A 68 -18.85 -23.65 -7.29
N TYR A 69 -19.73 -24.19 -6.45
CA TYR A 69 -20.59 -23.44 -5.53
C TYR A 69 -20.70 -24.15 -4.17
N PRO A 70 -20.88 -23.40 -3.05
CA PRO A 70 -20.95 -21.96 -2.97
C PRO A 70 -19.57 -21.28 -3.15
N MET A 71 -19.46 -20.38 -4.12
CA MET A 71 -18.24 -19.62 -4.40
C MET A 71 -18.58 -18.25 -4.99
N GLY A 72 -18.37 -17.20 -4.22
CA GLY A 72 -18.74 -15.86 -4.63
C GLY A 72 -18.97 -14.90 -3.47
N HIS A 73 -19.70 -13.83 -3.77
CA HIS A 73 -20.13 -12.84 -2.79
C HIS A 73 -21.62 -13.01 -2.57
N TYR A 74 -22.04 -13.22 -1.33
CA TYR A 74 -23.41 -13.54 -0.97
C TYR A 74 -23.95 -12.53 0.03
N LYS A 75 -25.21 -12.14 -0.14
CA LYS A 75 -25.92 -11.29 0.81
C LYS A 75 -26.25 -12.10 2.07
N CYS A 76 -26.08 -11.51 3.24
CA CYS A 76 -26.43 -12.10 4.52
C CYS A 76 -27.55 -11.28 5.19
N LYS A 77 -27.92 -11.63 6.43
CA LYS A 77 -28.84 -10.83 7.26
C LYS A 77 -28.39 -9.37 7.36
N ASP A 78 -27.08 -9.15 7.46
CA ASP A 78 -26.43 -7.84 7.33
C ASP A 78 -25.22 -7.92 6.38
N GLY A 79 -25.10 -6.94 5.49
CA GLY A 79 -23.97 -6.86 4.56
C GLY A 79 -23.81 -8.08 3.65
N TYR A 80 -22.55 -8.42 3.37
CA TYR A 80 -22.15 -9.45 2.42
C TYR A 80 -20.98 -10.27 2.95
N VAL A 81 -20.88 -11.52 2.51
CA VAL A 81 -19.75 -12.41 2.78
C VAL A 81 -19.16 -12.91 1.46
N GLN A 82 -17.84 -12.97 1.36
CA GLN A 82 -17.16 -13.70 0.31
C GLN A 82 -16.88 -15.13 0.81
N VAL A 83 -17.27 -16.14 0.03
CA VAL A 83 -17.08 -17.56 0.37
C VAL A 83 -16.42 -18.30 -0.78
N ASN A 84 -15.55 -19.24 -0.45
CA ASN A 84 -15.00 -20.24 -1.35
C ASN A 84 -15.13 -21.62 -0.69
N GLY A 85 -16.35 -22.17 -0.79
CA GLY A 85 -16.76 -23.46 -0.24
C GLY A 85 -17.24 -24.46 -1.29
N GLY A 86 -17.08 -24.15 -2.58
CA GLY A 86 -17.42 -25.04 -3.68
C GLY A 86 -16.24 -25.85 -4.22
N GLY A 87 -16.50 -26.56 -5.31
CA GLY A 87 -15.52 -27.37 -6.03
C GLY A 87 -15.06 -28.59 -5.25
N VAL A 88 -14.06 -29.30 -5.79
CA VAL A 88 -13.60 -30.60 -5.26
C VAL A 88 -13.19 -30.53 -3.78
N ARG A 89 -12.53 -29.44 -3.38
CA ARG A 89 -12.04 -29.29 -1.99
C ARG A 89 -13.11 -28.74 -1.05
N GLY A 90 -13.87 -27.74 -1.48
CA GLY A 90 -14.79 -27.03 -0.59
C GLY A 90 -16.10 -27.79 -0.35
N TRP A 91 -16.60 -28.51 -1.36
CA TRP A 91 -17.94 -29.08 -1.32
C TRP A 91 -18.18 -30.02 -0.12
N PRO A 92 -17.30 -30.99 0.19
CA PRO A 92 -17.49 -31.86 1.36
C PRO A 92 -17.53 -31.09 2.69
N LEU A 93 -16.75 -30.01 2.80
CA LEU A 93 -16.71 -29.15 3.99
C LEU A 93 -18.02 -28.37 4.15
N THR A 94 -18.53 -27.81 3.05
CA THR A 94 -19.82 -27.09 3.02
C THR A 94 -20.97 -28.01 3.40
N VAL A 95 -21.03 -29.20 2.79
CA VAL A 95 -22.08 -30.18 3.09
C VAL A 95 -22.04 -30.62 4.56
N LYS A 96 -20.83 -30.83 5.11
CA LYS A 96 -20.63 -31.16 6.52
C LYS A 96 -21.07 -30.02 7.44
N MET A 97 -20.72 -28.78 7.12
CA MET A 97 -21.12 -27.58 7.87
C MET A 97 -22.64 -27.43 7.92
N LEU A 98 -23.33 -27.68 6.80
CA LEU A 98 -24.78 -27.59 6.71
C LEU A 98 -25.51 -28.79 7.34
N GLY A 99 -24.80 -29.86 7.70
CA GLY A 99 -25.41 -31.09 8.22
C GLY A 99 -26.20 -31.87 7.17
N LEU A 100 -25.82 -31.76 5.89
CA LEU A 100 -26.55 -32.32 4.74
C LEU A 100 -25.78 -33.45 4.05
N GLN A 101 -25.16 -34.36 4.81
CA GLN A 101 -24.21 -35.37 4.30
C GLN A 101 -24.73 -36.20 3.10
N SER A 102 -26.04 -36.35 2.95
CA SER A 102 -26.64 -36.98 1.76
C SER A 102 -26.28 -36.30 0.44
N LEU A 103 -25.92 -35.01 0.45
CA LEU A 103 -25.55 -34.23 -0.73
C LEU A 103 -24.07 -34.38 -1.13
N GLU A 104 -23.24 -34.99 -0.29
CA GLU A 104 -21.79 -35.08 -0.54
C GLU A 104 -21.49 -35.81 -1.85
N ASN A 105 -22.21 -36.91 -2.11
CA ASN A 105 -22.08 -37.75 -3.29
C ASN A 105 -23.31 -37.69 -4.22
N ASP A 106 -24.25 -36.76 -4.00
CA ASP A 106 -25.41 -36.60 -4.88
C ASP A 106 -24.90 -36.12 -6.26
N PRO A 107 -25.11 -36.87 -7.34
CA PRO A 107 -24.56 -36.54 -8.66
C PRO A 107 -25.06 -35.20 -9.21
N ARG A 108 -26.18 -34.67 -8.69
CA ARG A 108 -26.66 -33.33 -9.04
C ARG A 108 -25.72 -32.24 -8.53
N PHE A 109 -25.13 -32.40 -7.35
CA PHE A 109 -24.37 -31.33 -6.69
C PHE A 109 -22.89 -31.65 -6.53
N ALA A 110 -22.52 -32.92 -6.50
CA ALA A 110 -21.15 -33.37 -6.25
C ALA A 110 -20.21 -33.04 -7.42
N PRO A 111 -18.91 -32.81 -7.14
CA PRO A 111 -17.92 -32.53 -8.17
C PRO A 111 -17.58 -33.78 -9.03
N PRO A 112 -17.05 -33.59 -10.25
CA PRO A 112 -16.86 -32.30 -10.91
C PRO A 112 -18.13 -31.75 -11.56
N ASP A 113 -18.98 -32.62 -12.09
CA ASP A 113 -20.06 -32.21 -13.02
C ASP A 113 -21.18 -31.43 -12.32
N GLY A 114 -21.65 -31.91 -11.17
CA GLY A 114 -22.72 -31.23 -10.41
C GLY A 114 -22.31 -29.85 -9.91
N GLN A 115 -21.03 -29.67 -9.56
CA GLN A 115 -20.46 -28.38 -9.18
C GLN A 115 -20.33 -27.39 -10.35
N LEU A 116 -20.34 -27.87 -11.58
CA LEU A 116 -20.27 -27.04 -12.80
C LEU A 116 -21.63 -26.87 -13.47
N ASN A 117 -22.67 -27.56 -12.99
CA ASN A 117 -24.02 -27.50 -13.52
C ASN A 117 -24.75 -26.21 -13.04
N PRO A 118 -25.18 -25.32 -13.95
CA PRO A 118 -25.89 -24.09 -13.58
C PRO A 118 -27.25 -24.31 -12.91
N GLU A 119 -28.00 -25.34 -13.30
CA GLU A 119 -29.32 -25.65 -12.73
C GLU A 119 -29.17 -26.18 -11.29
N SER A 120 -28.21 -27.06 -11.06
CA SER A 120 -27.90 -27.57 -9.72
C SER A 120 -27.36 -26.48 -8.80
N LYS A 121 -26.57 -25.55 -9.34
CA LYS A 121 -26.17 -24.34 -8.62
C LYS A 121 -27.39 -23.53 -8.19
N GLU A 122 -28.30 -23.22 -9.11
CA GLU A 122 -29.49 -22.43 -8.80
C GLU A 122 -30.38 -23.14 -7.78
N GLU A 123 -30.58 -24.46 -7.92
CA GLU A 123 -31.32 -25.28 -6.96
C GLU A 123 -30.71 -25.18 -5.57
N PHE A 124 -29.41 -25.47 -5.42
CA PHE A 124 -28.71 -25.42 -4.13
C PHE A 124 -28.71 -24.01 -3.54
N GLU A 125 -28.36 -23.01 -4.34
CA GLU A 125 -28.25 -21.64 -3.85
C GLU A 125 -29.60 -21.11 -3.35
N ARG A 126 -30.68 -21.32 -4.10
CA ARG A 126 -32.01 -20.80 -3.71
C ARG A 126 -32.66 -21.57 -2.57
N THR A 127 -32.48 -22.89 -2.51
CA THR A 127 -33.25 -23.74 -1.56
C THR A 127 -32.53 -23.99 -0.25
N ILE A 128 -31.19 -23.96 -0.25
CA ILE A 128 -30.37 -24.31 0.91
C ILE A 128 -29.51 -23.12 1.34
N TRP A 129 -28.72 -22.57 0.41
CA TRP A 129 -27.67 -21.62 0.75
C TRP A 129 -28.21 -20.24 1.14
N GLU A 130 -29.04 -19.63 0.31
CA GLU A 130 -29.63 -18.31 0.54
C GLU A 130 -30.45 -18.24 1.83
N PRO A 131 -31.37 -19.20 2.13
CA PRO A 131 -32.06 -19.21 3.41
C PRO A 131 -31.10 -19.26 4.60
N TRP A 132 -30.08 -20.12 4.54
CA TRP A 132 -29.08 -20.25 5.61
C TRP A 132 -28.29 -18.95 5.83
N LEU A 133 -27.94 -18.24 4.76
CA LEU A 133 -27.25 -16.95 4.81
C LEU A 133 -28.14 -15.83 5.38
N MET A 134 -29.41 -15.79 5.01
CA MET A 134 -30.33 -14.71 5.40
C MET A 134 -30.71 -14.75 6.89
N GLU A 135 -30.48 -15.87 7.58
CA GLU A 135 -30.66 -15.99 9.03
C GLU A 135 -29.47 -15.47 9.85
N ARG A 136 -28.30 -15.29 9.22
CA ARG A 136 -27.02 -15.06 9.89
C ARG A 136 -26.39 -13.74 9.47
N THR A 137 -25.70 -13.08 10.37
CA THR A 137 -24.88 -11.91 10.02
C THR A 137 -23.67 -12.33 9.16
N ALA A 138 -23.10 -11.41 8.38
CA ALA A 138 -21.92 -11.72 7.57
C ALA A 138 -20.74 -12.26 8.42
N ASN A 139 -20.56 -11.74 9.64
CA ASN A 139 -19.56 -12.25 10.58
C ASN A 139 -19.89 -13.65 11.11
N GLN A 140 -21.15 -13.93 11.44
CA GLN A 140 -21.58 -15.28 11.85
C GLN A 140 -21.34 -16.31 10.74
N VAL A 141 -21.64 -15.94 9.48
CA VAL A 141 -21.34 -16.81 8.33
C VAL A 141 -19.83 -17.04 8.19
N MET A 142 -19.03 -15.98 8.27
CA MET A 142 -17.57 -16.08 8.21
C MET A 142 -17.02 -17.02 9.29
N GLU A 143 -17.39 -16.80 10.55
CA GLU A 143 -16.96 -17.61 11.68
C GLU A 143 -17.37 -19.08 11.53
N GLU A 144 -18.61 -19.33 11.11
CA GLU A 144 -19.10 -20.70 10.92
C GLU A 144 -18.35 -21.42 9.78
N CYS A 145 -18.18 -20.77 8.63
CA CYS A 145 -17.38 -21.30 7.53
C CYS A 145 -15.95 -21.64 7.99
N GLN A 146 -15.29 -20.73 8.71
CA GLN A 146 -13.90 -20.92 9.15
C GLN A 146 -13.74 -22.07 10.15
N LYS A 147 -14.73 -22.37 11.01
CA LYS A 147 -14.72 -23.56 11.89
C LYS A 147 -14.60 -24.88 11.12
N TYR A 148 -15.08 -24.89 9.88
CA TYR A 148 -15.04 -26.05 8.97
C TYR A 148 -13.94 -25.92 7.91
N GLU A 149 -12.98 -25.00 8.10
CA GLU A 149 -11.88 -24.74 7.17
C GLU A 149 -12.31 -24.24 5.78
N ILE A 150 -13.52 -23.68 5.69
CA ILE A 150 -14.03 -23.03 4.48
C ILE A 150 -13.50 -21.60 4.44
N PHE A 151 -12.88 -21.21 3.33
CA PHE A 151 -12.40 -19.84 3.16
C PHE A 151 -13.60 -18.90 3.04
N ALA A 152 -13.81 -18.08 4.07
CA ALA A 152 -14.82 -17.04 4.08
C ALA A 152 -14.29 -15.77 4.73
N VAL A 153 -14.77 -14.62 4.26
CA VAL A 153 -14.50 -13.31 4.86
C VAL A 153 -15.71 -12.40 4.72
N ALA A 154 -16.08 -11.72 5.81
CA ALA A 154 -17.11 -10.69 5.77
C ALA A 154 -16.62 -9.46 4.97
N VAL A 155 -17.48 -8.93 4.09
CA VAL A 155 -17.18 -7.72 3.32
C VAL A 155 -17.36 -6.51 4.22
N SER A 156 -16.25 -5.99 4.74
CA SER A 156 -16.24 -4.90 5.71
C SER A 156 -16.38 -3.52 5.06
N THR A 157 -17.08 -2.60 5.72
CA THR A 157 -17.04 -1.17 5.42
C THR A 157 -15.74 -0.54 5.94
N VAL A 158 -15.40 0.67 5.48
CA VAL A 158 -14.23 1.41 5.99
C VAL A 158 -14.33 1.65 7.50
N ASP A 159 -15.51 1.99 8.00
CA ASP A 159 -15.74 2.18 9.45
C ASP A 159 -15.46 0.89 10.23
N GLN A 160 -15.95 -0.25 9.75
CA GLN A 160 -15.68 -1.54 10.39
C GLN A 160 -14.19 -1.88 10.38
N VAL A 161 -13.48 -1.60 9.28
CA VAL A 161 -12.03 -1.80 9.19
C VAL A 161 -11.27 -0.93 10.19
N MET A 162 -11.66 0.34 10.33
CA MET A 162 -10.96 1.32 11.16
C MET A 162 -11.29 1.19 12.65
N ASN A 163 -12.53 0.81 13.00
CA ASN A 163 -13.05 0.94 14.36
C ASN A 163 -13.48 -0.40 14.98
N ASN A 164 -13.77 -1.43 14.18
CA ASN A 164 -14.40 -2.66 14.65
C ASN A 164 -13.78 -3.91 13.99
N ASN A 165 -12.46 -4.07 14.08
CA ASN A 165 -11.75 -5.22 13.49
C ASN A 165 -10.74 -5.84 14.47
N PRO A 166 -11.12 -6.95 15.16
CA PRO A 166 -10.28 -7.61 16.14
C PRO A 166 -8.91 -8.06 15.59
N GLN A 167 -8.82 -8.40 14.31
CA GLN A 167 -7.57 -8.83 13.69
C GLN A 167 -6.59 -7.66 13.54
N PHE A 168 -7.06 -6.48 13.09
CA PHE A 168 -6.19 -5.31 13.00
C PHE A 168 -5.77 -4.79 14.36
N ASP A 169 -6.66 -4.85 15.36
CA ASP A 169 -6.34 -4.47 16.74
C ASP A 169 -5.35 -5.44 17.38
N PHE A 170 -5.54 -6.75 17.22
CA PHE A 170 -4.58 -7.77 17.66
C PHE A 170 -3.19 -7.56 17.04
N ARG A 171 -3.16 -7.17 15.76
CA ARG A 171 -1.92 -6.90 15.03
C ARG A 171 -1.29 -5.55 15.36
N GLY A 172 -1.97 -4.66 16.10
CA GLY A 172 -1.55 -3.28 16.29
C GLY A 172 -1.32 -2.56 14.96
N PHE A 173 -2.12 -2.89 13.93
CA PHE A 173 -1.81 -2.49 12.56
C PHE A 173 -1.96 -0.99 12.33
N PHE A 174 -2.96 -0.37 12.95
CA PHE A 174 -3.18 1.06 12.80
C PHE A 174 -2.42 1.85 13.88
N VAL A 175 -1.71 2.89 13.47
CA VAL A 175 -0.91 3.75 14.35
C VAL A 175 -1.44 5.18 14.36
N ASP A 176 -1.34 5.84 15.50
CA ASP A 176 -1.72 7.25 15.62
C ASP A 176 -0.56 8.16 15.22
N VAL A 177 -0.87 9.19 14.44
CA VAL A 177 0.10 10.22 14.03
C VAL A 177 -0.57 11.59 14.16
N ASP A 178 0.12 12.50 14.84
CA ASP A 178 -0.30 13.89 14.98
C ASP A 178 0.08 14.69 13.73
N HIS A 179 -0.92 15.18 12.99
CA HIS A 179 -0.73 15.99 11.80
C HIS A 179 -1.00 17.47 12.08
N PRO A 180 -0.07 18.40 11.77
CA PRO A 180 -0.14 19.80 12.20
C PRO A 180 -1.37 20.56 11.68
N GLN A 181 -1.96 20.12 10.56
CA GLN A 181 -3.14 20.75 9.96
C GLN A 181 -4.40 19.87 9.97
N ALA A 182 -4.28 18.61 10.41
CA ALA A 182 -5.37 17.63 10.33
C ALA A 182 -5.69 16.95 11.66
N GLY A 183 -4.97 17.29 12.73
CA GLY A 183 -5.15 16.72 14.06
C GLY A 183 -4.54 15.33 14.18
N ARG A 184 -4.91 14.63 15.24
CA ARG A 184 -4.51 13.23 15.47
C ARG A 184 -5.29 12.31 14.54
N LEU A 185 -4.58 11.53 13.73
CA LEU A 185 -5.13 10.65 12.72
C LEU A 185 -4.60 9.23 12.89
N ARG A 186 -5.43 8.23 12.55
CA ARG A 186 -5.09 6.80 12.63
C ARG A 186 -4.72 6.28 11.23
N TYR A 187 -3.45 5.91 11.05
CA TYR A 187 -2.87 5.50 9.77
C TYR A 187 -2.65 3.99 9.68
N PRO A 188 -2.72 3.39 8.48
CA PRO A 188 -2.20 2.05 8.26
C PRO A 188 -0.70 2.00 8.58
N GLY A 189 -0.32 1.12 9.50
CA GLY A 189 1.05 0.86 9.91
C GLY A 189 1.80 -0.08 8.97
N ALA A 190 2.87 -0.68 9.48
CA ALA A 190 3.67 -1.62 8.71
C ALA A 190 2.85 -2.91 8.42
N PRO A 191 2.73 -3.35 7.15
CA PRO A 191 2.06 -4.60 6.81
C PRO A 191 2.89 -5.84 7.17
N ILE A 192 4.06 -5.65 7.79
CA ILE A 192 5.00 -6.69 8.21
C ILE A 192 5.27 -6.51 9.69
N TYR A 193 5.03 -7.57 10.47
CA TYR A 193 5.47 -7.59 11.86
C TYR A 193 6.98 -7.80 11.89
N ASN A 194 7.66 -7.02 12.71
CA ASN A 194 9.06 -7.23 12.98
C ASN A 194 9.34 -6.90 14.45
N ASN A 195 10.15 -7.74 15.09
CA ASN A 195 10.41 -7.70 16.53
C ASN A 195 11.24 -6.46 16.97
N ASN A 196 11.92 -5.80 16.04
CA ASN A 196 12.82 -4.67 16.33
C ASN A 196 12.26 -3.31 15.88
N GLY A 197 11.01 -3.26 15.43
CA GLY A 197 10.34 -2.03 15.00
C GLY A 197 10.97 -1.27 13.83
N TRP A 198 11.64 -1.92 12.87
CA TRP A 198 12.39 -1.30 11.78
C TRP A 198 11.56 -0.75 10.61
N TRP A 199 10.24 -0.88 10.64
CA TRP A 199 9.31 -0.24 9.71
C TRP A 199 8.27 0.53 10.52
N GLN A 200 8.29 1.86 10.46
CA GLN A 200 7.39 2.70 11.24
C GLN A 200 6.93 3.92 10.44
N PRO A 201 5.61 4.14 10.27
CA PRO A 201 5.08 5.43 9.84
C PRO A 201 5.13 6.42 11.02
N LEU A 202 6.27 7.11 11.19
CA LEU A 202 6.58 7.93 12.37
C LEU A 202 6.13 9.38 12.23
N LYS A 203 6.21 9.93 11.01
CA LYS A 203 5.98 11.34 10.73
C LYS A 203 4.81 11.53 9.78
N PRO A 204 3.97 12.56 9.98
CA PRO A 204 2.91 12.91 9.03
C PRO A 204 3.52 13.31 7.66
N ALA A 205 2.66 13.50 6.66
CA ALA A 205 3.10 14.15 5.43
C ALA A 205 3.59 15.58 5.72
N PRO A 206 4.68 16.03 5.10
CA PRO A 206 5.19 17.37 5.32
C PRO A 206 4.27 18.43 4.68
N LEU A 207 4.22 19.60 5.31
CA LEU A 207 3.62 20.78 4.70
C LEU A 207 4.44 21.20 3.47
N LEU A 208 3.78 21.83 2.49
CA LEU A 208 4.46 22.32 1.30
C LEU A 208 5.61 23.27 1.66
N GLY A 209 6.85 22.86 1.33
CA GLY A 209 8.05 23.65 1.58
C GLY A 209 8.46 23.78 3.06
N GLU A 210 7.92 22.92 3.93
CA GLU A 210 8.20 22.92 5.38
C GLU A 210 9.71 22.90 5.70
N HIS A 211 10.50 22.27 4.83
CA HIS A 211 11.92 22.00 5.09
C HIS A 211 12.86 22.84 4.22
N ASN A 212 12.37 23.90 3.57
CA ASN A 212 13.19 24.74 2.70
C ASN A 212 14.47 25.24 3.39
N GLN A 213 14.33 25.88 4.56
CA GLN A 213 15.48 26.46 5.27
C GLN A 213 16.44 25.38 5.77
N ALA A 214 15.91 24.33 6.39
CA ALA A 214 16.71 23.23 6.95
C ALA A 214 17.55 22.52 5.89
N ILE A 215 17.01 22.32 4.68
CA ILE A 215 17.74 21.69 3.57
C ILE A 215 18.73 22.64 2.90
N LEU A 216 18.42 23.94 2.80
CA LEU A 216 19.35 24.94 2.24
C LEU A 216 20.56 25.19 3.15
N GLU A 217 20.38 25.13 4.46
CA GLU A 217 21.45 25.31 5.46
C GLU A 217 22.24 24.03 5.72
N ALA A 218 21.69 22.86 5.39
CA ALA A 218 22.38 21.59 5.55
C ALA A 218 23.62 21.54 4.65
N ARG A 219 24.77 21.21 5.25
CA ARG A 219 25.99 20.98 4.48
C ARG A 219 25.82 19.77 3.55
N PRO A 220 26.42 19.79 2.35
CA PRO A 220 26.51 18.59 1.51
C PRO A 220 27.21 17.48 2.30
N SER A 221 26.61 16.29 2.37
CA SER A 221 27.23 15.18 3.10
C SER A 221 28.52 14.76 2.41
N THR A 222 29.66 14.89 3.08
CA THR A 222 30.92 14.31 2.61
C THR A 222 31.00 12.89 3.15
N ARG A 223 30.45 11.92 2.43
CA ARG A 223 30.69 10.51 2.77
C ARG A 223 32.14 10.17 2.45
N GLU A 224 32.94 9.91 3.48
CA GLU A 224 34.20 9.20 3.31
C GLU A 224 33.91 7.69 3.21
N LYS A 225 34.58 7.02 2.27
CA LYS A 225 34.56 5.56 2.16
C LYS A 225 35.42 5.02 3.30
N ASP A 226 34.87 4.19 4.19
CA ASP A 226 35.70 3.49 5.16
C ASP A 226 36.62 2.52 4.40
N ALA A 227 37.91 2.81 4.38
CA ALA A 227 38.90 1.94 3.76
C ALA A 227 39.02 0.59 4.50
N SER A 228 38.54 0.47 5.74
CA SER A 228 38.63 -0.73 6.57
C SER A 228 37.39 -1.64 6.50
N GLN A 229 36.20 -1.09 6.20
CA GLN A 229 34.94 -1.85 6.17
C GLN A 229 34.31 -1.99 4.78
N GLY A 230 34.86 -1.35 3.74
CA GLY A 230 34.34 -1.46 2.37
C GLY A 230 32.94 -0.85 2.17
N HIS A 231 32.43 -0.10 3.16
CA HIS A 231 31.11 0.50 3.17
C HIS A 231 31.22 2.02 3.29
N TRP A 232 30.32 2.76 2.62
CA TRP A 232 30.19 4.20 2.83
C TRP A 232 29.75 4.49 4.27
N ILE A 233 30.51 5.29 5.04
CA ILE A 233 30.13 5.69 6.39
C ILE A 233 29.09 6.80 6.31
N ASN A 234 28.04 6.71 7.14
CA ASN A 234 27.10 7.80 7.35
C ASN A 234 27.82 8.99 7.98
N ASP A 235 27.68 10.18 7.38
CA ASP A 235 28.22 11.44 7.89
C ASP A 235 27.81 11.64 9.37
N PRO A 236 28.76 11.63 10.33
CA PRO A 236 28.48 11.70 11.75
C PRO A 236 27.99 13.09 12.22
N GLU A 237 28.20 14.15 11.42
CA GLU A 237 27.70 15.50 11.72
C GLU A 237 26.33 15.79 11.08
N ARG A 238 25.78 14.83 10.33
CA ARG A 238 24.43 14.95 9.79
C ARG A 238 23.43 15.01 10.95
N PRO A 239 22.49 15.98 10.96
CA PRO A 239 21.51 16.05 12.03
C PRO A 239 20.81 14.68 12.12
N PRO A 240 20.75 14.07 13.31
CA PRO A 240 20.10 12.79 13.46
C PRO A 240 18.67 12.93 12.95
N SER A 241 18.23 11.93 12.18
CA SER A 241 16.81 11.71 11.90
C SER A 241 16.05 12.00 13.18
N THR A 242 15.23 13.05 13.18
CA THR A 242 14.47 13.54 14.35
C THR A 242 13.35 12.58 14.77
N SER A 243 13.52 11.28 14.54
CA SER A 243 12.68 10.19 15.02
C SER A 243 12.72 10.14 16.55
N THR A 244 11.71 10.75 17.17
CA THR A 244 11.48 10.71 18.63
C THR A 244 10.31 9.83 19.03
N ASN A 245 9.60 9.20 18.10
CA ASN A 245 8.33 8.55 18.43
C ASN A 245 8.18 7.16 17.83
N THR A 246 8.99 6.20 18.27
CA THR A 246 8.72 4.78 17.99
C THR A 246 7.39 4.43 18.67
N GLY A 247 6.31 4.24 17.92
CA GLY A 247 4.98 3.87 18.44
C GLY A 247 4.90 2.51 19.15
N PHE A 248 6.05 1.93 19.50
CA PHE A 248 6.21 0.76 20.36
C PHE A 248 7.00 1.18 21.60
N PRO A 249 6.58 0.78 22.81
CA PRO A 249 7.41 0.97 23.99
C PRO A 249 8.75 0.25 23.75
N PRO A 250 9.91 0.91 23.98
CA PRO A 250 11.19 0.21 23.96
C PRO A 250 11.12 -0.93 24.97
N GLN A 251 11.25 -2.17 24.51
CA GLN A 251 11.14 -3.33 25.41
C GLN A 251 12.29 -3.42 26.40
N ASP A 252 13.41 -2.75 26.16
CA ASP A 252 14.49 -2.58 27.11
C ASP A 252 15.11 -1.20 26.89
N GLY A 253 15.28 -0.43 27.97
CA GLY A 253 15.81 0.93 27.89
C GLY A 253 17.15 0.99 27.13
N ASN A 254 17.30 2.04 26.31
CA ASN A 254 18.56 2.61 25.82
C ASN A 254 19.19 2.20 24.47
N ILE A 255 18.50 1.51 23.54
CA ILE A 255 18.98 1.51 22.14
C ILE A 255 17.82 1.84 21.19
N LYS A 256 17.84 3.04 20.59
CA LYS A 256 17.00 3.33 19.42
C LYS A 256 17.43 2.39 18.29
N PRO A 257 16.58 1.50 17.78
CA PRO A 257 16.95 0.67 16.65
C PRO A 257 17.16 1.59 15.45
N LYS A 258 18.35 1.56 14.86
CA LYS A 258 18.61 2.21 13.58
C LYS A 258 17.68 1.60 12.54
N LEU A 259 16.89 2.42 11.85
CA LEU A 259 16.07 1.95 10.75
C LEU A 259 16.96 1.49 9.57
N PRO A 260 16.51 0.54 8.73
CA PRO A 260 17.39 -0.17 7.80
C PRO A 260 18.01 0.72 6.71
N LEU A 261 17.35 1.83 6.37
CA LEU A 261 17.80 2.77 5.34
C LEU A 261 18.32 4.09 5.92
N GLU A 262 18.60 4.14 7.22
CA GLU A 262 19.17 5.32 7.85
C GLU A 262 20.49 5.74 7.17
N GLY A 263 20.53 7.03 6.84
CA GLY A 263 21.67 7.65 6.17
C GLY A 263 21.59 7.65 4.65
N ILE A 264 20.65 6.91 4.04
CA ILE A 264 20.38 7.00 2.61
C ILE A 264 19.56 8.26 2.31
N ARG A 265 20.01 9.10 1.38
CA ARG A 265 19.26 10.28 0.90
C ARG A 265 18.62 10.03 -0.45
N ILE A 266 17.34 10.33 -0.59
CA ILE A 266 16.56 10.12 -1.81
C ILE A 266 15.93 11.44 -2.24
N ILE A 267 16.14 11.82 -3.49
CA ILE A 267 15.37 12.90 -4.14
C ILE A 267 14.12 12.30 -4.74
N ASP A 268 12.96 12.77 -4.31
CA ASP A 268 11.64 12.39 -4.81
C ASP A 268 11.09 13.52 -5.70
N VAL A 269 11.14 13.31 -7.01
CA VAL A 269 10.50 14.17 -8.02
C VAL A 269 9.37 13.39 -8.71
N THR A 270 8.47 12.85 -7.89
CA THR A 270 7.43 11.96 -8.39
C THR A 270 6.03 12.56 -8.24
N LEU A 271 5.12 12.11 -9.12
CA LEU A 271 3.72 12.52 -9.16
C LEU A 271 2.81 11.28 -9.21
N TYR A 272 1.51 11.48 -8.95
CA TYR A 272 0.50 10.42 -8.89
C TYR A 272 0.83 9.37 -7.82
N PHE A 273 0.88 8.07 -8.15
CA PHE A 273 0.90 7.01 -7.13
C PHE A 273 2.17 6.15 -7.17
N ALA A 274 2.62 5.67 -8.33
CA ALA A 274 3.71 4.68 -8.38
C ALA A 274 5.01 5.16 -7.71
N GLY A 275 5.51 6.34 -8.10
CA GLY A 275 6.71 6.93 -7.54
C GLY A 275 6.54 7.34 -6.06
N PRO A 276 5.49 8.10 -5.69
CA PRO A 276 5.30 8.49 -4.29
C PRO A 276 5.12 7.30 -3.35
N TYR A 277 4.49 6.22 -3.82
CA TYR A 277 4.31 4.99 -3.05
C TYR A 277 5.64 4.23 -2.88
N ALA A 278 6.50 4.20 -3.91
CA ALA A 278 7.84 3.62 -3.79
C ALA A 278 8.68 4.35 -2.74
N THR A 279 8.73 5.69 -2.82
CA THR A 279 9.52 6.49 -1.89
C THR A 279 8.89 6.58 -0.50
N MET A 280 7.58 6.35 -0.35
CA MET A 280 6.93 6.18 0.95
C MET A 280 7.53 4.99 1.71
N PHE A 281 7.67 3.82 1.07
CA PHE A 281 8.27 2.66 1.72
C PHE A 281 9.72 2.91 2.12
N LEU A 282 10.50 3.55 1.25
CA LEU A 282 11.88 3.86 1.55
C LEU A 282 11.98 4.84 2.74
N GLY A 283 11.08 5.83 2.83
CA GLY A 283 10.96 6.72 3.98
C GLY A 283 10.52 6.01 5.26
N ASP A 284 9.53 5.10 5.18
CA ASP A 284 9.07 4.26 6.31
C ASP A 284 10.17 3.35 6.86
N LEU A 285 11.17 3.01 6.05
CA LEU A 285 12.37 2.25 6.42
C LEU A 285 13.55 3.15 6.81
N GLY A 286 13.34 4.46 6.95
CA GLY A 286 14.30 5.42 7.51
C GLY A 286 15.16 6.20 6.51
N ALA A 287 14.92 6.06 5.20
CA ALA A 287 15.61 6.90 4.22
C ALA A 287 15.19 8.37 4.36
N GLU A 288 16.15 9.29 4.19
CA GLU A 288 15.84 10.71 4.10
C GLU A 288 15.30 11.04 2.70
N VAL A 289 13.97 10.98 2.57
CA VAL A 289 13.29 11.25 1.31
C VAL A 289 12.94 12.73 1.22
N ILE A 290 13.60 13.45 0.33
CA ILE A 290 13.38 14.88 0.08
C ILE A 290 12.53 15.03 -1.18
N ARG A 291 11.26 15.38 -0.98
CA ARG A 291 10.34 15.67 -2.05
C ARG A 291 10.56 17.08 -2.58
N VAL A 292 10.80 17.20 -3.88
CA VAL A 292 10.95 18.48 -4.57
C VAL A 292 9.64 18.83 -5.27
N GLU A 293 9.01 19.91 -4.83
CA GLU A 293 7.70 20.33 -5.32
C GLU A 293 7.79 21.67 -6.09
N PRO A 294 7.10 21.82 -7.24
CA PRO A 294 7.07 23.08 -7.94
C PRO A 294 6.24 24.12 -7.18
N ARG A 295 6.59 25.41 -7.36
CA ARG A 295 5.82 26.55 -6.83
C ARG A 295 5.12 27.40 -7.88
N HIS A 296 5.60 27.34 -9.13
CA HIS A 296 5.08 28.16 -10.21
C HIS A 296 3.83 27.57 -10.88
N PHE A 297 3.51 26.30 -10.60
CA PHE A 297 2.27 25.65 -11.03
C PHE A 297 1.89 24.54 -10.05
N ILE A 298 0.65 24.08 -10.12
CA ILE A 298 0.16 23.00 -9.26
C ILE A 298 -0.13 21.75 -10.11
N PRO A 299 0.72 20.71 -10.04
CA PRO A 299 0.58 19.55 -10.92
C PRO A 299 -0.65 18.72 -10.56
N THR A 300 -1.38 18.24 -11.57
CA THR A 300 -2.59 17.40 -11.41
C THR A 300 -2.31 16.08 -10.63
N GLY A 301 -1.05 15.64 -10.55
CA GLY A 301 -0.62 14.46 -9.77
C GLY A 301 0.01 14.75 -8.39
N GLY A 302 0.23 16.01 -8.01
CA GLY A 302 0.89 16.40 -6.76
C GLY A 302 0.21 17.63 -6.18
N ARG A 303 -0.36 17.67 -4.98
CA ARG A 303 -1.12 18.81 -4.39
C ARG A 303 -2.24 19.52 -5.21
N GLY A 304 -2.26 19.52 -6.56
CA GLY A 304 -3.08 20.41 -7.41
C GLY A 304 -4.50 19.98 -7.67
N SER A 305 -4.76 18.67 -7.75
CA SER A 305 -6.10 18.09 -7.90
C SER A 305 -7.08 18.48 -6.78
N SER A 306 -6.56 19.03 -5.68
CA SER A 306 -7.25 19.29 -4.43
C SER A 306 -6.92 20.70 -3.90
N ALA A 307 -6.40 21.58 -4.75
CA ALA A 307 -5.87 22.86 -4.29
C ALA A 307 -6.93 23.92 -4.03
N PHE A 308 -8.10 23.83 -4.69
CA PHE A 308 -9.12 24.89 -4.66
C PHE A 308 -10.56 24.36 -4.52
N PRO A 309 -10.88 23.49 -3.54
CA PRO A 309 -12.28 23.18 -3.23
C PRO A 309 -12.97 24.41 -2.60
N THR A 310 -14.28 24.56 -2.80
CA THR A 310 -15.10 25.47 -1.98
C THR A 310 -15.70 24.71 -0.81
N LYS A 311 -15.90 25.39 0.34
CA LYS A 311 -16.56 24.77 1.51
C LYS A 311 -17.95 24.23 1.17
N GLU A 312 -18.72 24.97 0.39
CA GLU A 312 -20.04 24.55 -0.08
C GLU A 312 -19.99 23.29 -0.94
N ALA A 313 -18.98 23.15 -1.82
CA ALA A 313 -18.79 21.94 -2.61
C ALA A 313 -18.46 20.73 -1.71
N GLU A 314 -17.60 20.92 -0.70
CA GLU A 314 -17.25 19.87 0.26
C GLU A 314 -18.43 19.47 1.16
N GLU A 315 -19.30 20.40 1.55
CA GLU A 315 -20.51 20.08 2.32
C GLU A 315 -21.47 19.18 1.51
N LYS A 316 -21.60 19.42 0.20
CA LYS A 316 -22.51 18.67 -0.70
C LYS A 316 -21.91 17.38 -1.26
N ALA A 317 -20.60 17.18 -1.18
CA ALA A 317 -19.93 16.03 -1.78
C ALA A 317 -20.39 14.69 -1.16
N ALA A 318 -20.42 13.60 -1.92
CA ALA A 318 -20.74 12.28 -1.35
C ALA A 318 -19.66 11.82 -0.34
N SER A 319 -18.42 12.26 -0.53
CA SER A 319 -17.29 12.02 0.36
C SER A 319 -16.36 13.23 0.33
N SER A 320 -15.63 13.46 1.42
CA SER A 320 -14.63 14.53 1.52
C SER A 320 -13.27 13.95 1.85
N GLN A 321 -12.21 14.61 1.38
CA GLN A 321 -10.83 14.27 1.71
C GLN A 321 -10.24 15.15 2.81
N TYR A 322 -11.04 16.05 3.40
CA TYR A 322 -10.57 17.02 4.39
C TYR A 322 -11.10 16.70 5.79
N PRO A 323 -10.32 16.99 6.85
CA PRO A 323 -10.78 16.91 8.22
C PRO A 323 -12.06 17.71 8.43
N ASN A 324 -13.07 17.09 9.05
CA ASN A 324 -14.39 17.70 9.29
C ASN A 324 -15.08 18.25 8.04
N ARG A 325 -14.70 17.76 6.84
CA ARG A 325 -15.17 18.29 5.54
C ARG A 325 -14.83 19.76 5.32
N ASP A 326 -13.81 20.26 6.01
CA ASP A 326 -13.36 21.65 5.95
C ASP A 326 -11.97 21.73 5.28
N PRO A 327 -11.91 22.28 4.05
CA PRO A 327 -10.65 22.39 3.33
C PRO A 327 -9.66 23.37 3.99
N GLY A 328 -10.14 24.31 4.82
CA GLY A 328 -9.31 25.30 5.49
C GLY A 328 -8.60 26.27 4.53
N GLU A 329 -7.65 27.04 5.04
CA GLU A 329 -6.94 28.10 4.28
C GLU A 329 -5.93 27.54 3.27
N ARG A 330 -5.30 26.40 3.60
CA ARG A 330 -4.34 25.70 2.74
C ARG A 330 -4.78 24.26 2.48
N PRO A 331 -5.75 24.04 1.57
CA PRO A 331 -6.35 22.73 1.34
C PRO A 331 -5.32 21.64 1.01
N TRP A 332 -4.31 21.96 0.19
CA TRP A 332 -3.24 21.04 -0.21
C TRP A 332 -2.33 20.52 0.92
N ASN A 333 -2.44 21.06 2.14
CA ASN A 333 -1.78 20.58 3.35
C ASN A 333 -2.69 19.73 4.24
N ARG A 334 -3.95 19.50 3.85
CA ARG A 334 -4.99 18.87 4.66
C ARG A 334 -5.66 17.67 3.98
N VAL A 335 -5.25 17.33 2.76
CA VAL A 335 -5.87 16.26 1.97
C VAL A 335 -5.43 14.88 2.48
N ALA A 336 -6.39 14.01 2.80
CA ALA A 336 -6.15 12.64 3.25
C ALA A 336 -5.29 11.83 2.25
N GLY A 337 -5.55 11.96 0.95
CA GLY A 337 -4.77 11.32 -0.12
C GLY A 337 -3.39 11.91 -0.37
N ARG A 338 -2.84 12.71 0.55
CA ARG A 338 -1.41 13.09 0.60
C ARG A 338 -0.76 12.54 1.86
N ASN A 339 -1.52 12.55 2.94
CA ASN A 339 -1.17 11.92 4.20
C ASN A 339 -0.93 10.41 4.08
N ASP A 340 -1.59 9.75 3.12
CA ASP A 340 -1.42 8.32 2.81
C ASP A 340 0.00 7.95 2.34
N TYR A 341 0.62 8.69 1.40
CA TYR A 341 1.92 8.34 0.79
C TYR A 341 3.03 9.40 0.88
N LEU A 342 2.81 10.56 1.51
CA LEU A 342 3.87 11.55 1.75
C LEU A 342 4.41 11.54 3.18
N ARG A 343 3.90 10.66 4.05
CA ARG A 343 4.45 10.42 5.40
C ARG A 343 5.94 10.07 5.37
N ASN A 344 6.65 10.37 6.45
CA ASN A 344 8.10 10.15 6.58
C ASN A 344 8.97 10.85 5.51
N LYS A 345 8.43 11.85 4.80
CA LYS A 345 9.20 12.64 3.83
C LYS A 345 9.45 14.05 4.33
N TYR A 346 10.47 14.66 3.74
CA TYR A 346 10.74 16.08 3.79
C TYR A 346 10.16 16.72 2.52
N SER A 347 9.74 17.99 2.60
CA SER A 347 9.24 18.75 1.46
C SER A 347 10.04 20.03 1.32
N ILE A 348 10.59 20.22 0.12
CA ILE A 348 11.14 21.49 -0.34
C ILE A 348 10.42 21.93 -1.59
N THR A 349 10.55 23.21 -1.90
CA THR A 349 10.03 23.79 -3.12
C THR A 349 11.15 24.32 -4.00
N SER A 350 11.11 23.99 -5.29
CA SER A 350 12.06 24.54 -6.27
C SER A 350 11.37 24.77 -7.61
N ASP A 351 11.68 25.88 -8.26
CA ASP A 351 11.35 26.10 -9.66
C ASP A 351 12.44 25.52 -10.55
N MET A 352 12.31 24.25 -10.92
CA MET A 352 13.31 23.56 -11.75
C MET A 352 13.36 24.06 -13.20
N SER A 353 12.48 24.99 -13.61
CA SER A 353 12.57 25.65 -14.91
C SER A 353 13.62 26.77 -14.91
N SER A 354 13.87 27.41 -13.75
CA SER A 354 14.80 28.51 -13.60
C SER A 354 16.27 28.04 -13.48
N PRO A 355 17.26 28.86 -13.88
CA PRO A 355 18.68 28.55 -13.67
C PRO A 355 19.02 28.28 -12.19
N GLU A 356 18.46 29.05 -11.28
CA GLU A 356 18.68 28.94 -9.83
C GLU A 356 18.09 27.65 -9.27
N GLY A 357 16.87 27.29 -9.68
CA GLY A 357 16.24 26.05 -9.22
C GLY A 357 16.94 24.80 -9.76
N LYS A 358 17.48 24.86 -10.99
CA LYS A 358 18.36 23.81 -11.54
C LYS A 358 19.64 23.68 -10.73
N GLU A 359 20.23 24.80 -10.31
CA GLU A 359 21.45 24.79 -9.49
C GLU A 359 21.20 24.21 -8.10
N VAL A 360 20.10 24.60 -7.43
CA VAL A 360 19.69 24.01 -6.15
C VAL A 360 19.48 22.50 -6.30
N PHE A 361 18.84 22.06 -7.39
CA PHE A 361 18.62 20.65 -7.64
C PHE A 361 19.93 19.88 -7.86
N ARG A 362 20.90 20.44 -8.59
CA ARG A 362 22.23 19.80 -8.78
C ARG A 362 22.97 19.64 -7.46
N LYS A 363 22.99 20.67 -6.61
CA LYS A 363 23.60 20.59 -5.27
C LYS A 363 22.92 19.53 -4.39
N LEU A 364 21.60 19.42 -4.50
CA LEU A 364 20.87 18.36 -3.80
C LEU A 364 21.27 16.97 -4.34
N ALA A 365 21.37 16.82 -5.67
CA ALA A 365 21.79 15.58 -6.33
C ALA A 365 23.21 15.15 -5.96
N GLU A 366 24.15 16.08 -5.84
CA GLU A 366 25.54 15.82 -5.41
C GLU A 366 25.63 15.20 -4.01
N SER A 367 24.66 15.51 -3.13
CA SER A 367 24.60 14.98 -1.77
C SER A 367 23.59 13.85 -1.58
N SER A 368 23.00 13.33 -2.67
CA SER A 368 21.95 12.30 -2.61
C SER A 368 22.40 10.95 -3.20
N ASP A 369 21.83 9.86 -2.71
CA ASP A 369 22.17 8.50 -3.15
C ASP A 369 21.30 8.02 -4.31
N VAL A 370 20.04 8.45 -4.32
CA VAL A 370 19.01 7.99 -5.25
C VAL A 370 18.21 9.17 -5.74
N LEU A 371 17.97 9.22 -7.05
CA LEU A 371 16.96 10.09 -7.67
C LEU A 371 15.81 9.21 -8.15
N VAL A 372 14.59 9.52 -7.70
CA VAL A 372 13.36 8.86 -8.16
C VAL A 372 12.51 9.87 -8.94
N VAL A 373 12.21 9.51 -10.18
CA VAL A 373 11.38 10.27 -11.14
C VAL A 373 10.42 9.29 -11.80
N ASN A 374 9.18 9.71 -12.06
CA ASN A 374 8.18 8.84 -12.71
C ASN A 374 7.32 9.54 -13.77
N LEU A 375 7.56 10.82 -14.01
CA LEU A 375 7.05 11.56 -15.16
C LEU A 375 8.21 12.37 -15.73
N VAL A 376 8.10 12.75 -17.00
CA VAL A 376 9.04 13.68 -17.64
C VAL A 376 9.15 14.90 -16.72
N PRO A 377 10.32 15.17 -16.11
CA PRO A 377 10.55 16.46 -15.47
C PRO A 377 10.41 17.48 -16.60
N GLY A 378 9.47 18.41 -16.46
CA GLY A 378 9.16 19.41 -17.49
C GLY A 378 10.39 20.20 -17.94
#